data_AF-A0A9D1CDG6-F1
#
_entry.id   AF-A0A9D1CDG6-F1
#
_cell.length_a   1.000
_cell.length_b   1.000
_cell.length_c   1.000
_cell.angle_alpha   90.00
_cell.angle_beta   90.00
_cell.angle_gamma   90.00
#
_symmetry.space_group_name_H-M   'P 1'
#
loop_
_entity.id
_entity.type
_entity.pdbx_description
1 polymer ?
#
loop_
_entity_poly.entity_id
_entity_poly.type
_entity_poly.pdbx_seq_one_letter_code
_entity_poly.pdbx_strand_id
1 'polypeptide(L)' 'EMSLLFNDVIFAKKYLQQKKFRVTITGREYIFLTATRINLK' A
#
# COMPACT_ATOMS: atom_id res chain seq x y z
N GLU A 1 17.52 -5.60 6.60
CA GLU A 1 17.11 -4.92 5.35
C GLU A 1 15.63 -5.11 4.99
N MET A 2 15.08 -6.34 5.01
CA MET A 2 13.67 -6.59 4.68
C MET A 2 12.66 -5.84 5.56
N SER A 3 13.00 -5.57 6.83
CA SER A 3 12.16 -4.76 7.73
C SER A 3 12.01 -3.31 7.29
N LEU A 4 13.01 -2.74 6.60
CA LEU A 4 12.98 -1.36 6.12
C LEU A 4 12.01 -1.22 4.94
N LEU A 5 12.12 -2.16 3.99
CA LEU A 5 11.23 -2.29 2.85
C LEU A 5 9.77 -2.49 3.29
N PHE A 6 9.55 -3.30 4.32
CA PHE A 6 8.22 -3.51 4.88
C PHE A 6 7.66 -2.25 5.53
N ASN A 7 8.49 -1.50 6.25
CA ASN A 7 8.10 -0.21 6.82
C ASN A 7 7.70 0.81 5.75
N ASP A 8 8.45 0.88 4.65
CA ASP A 8 8.15 1.78 3.53
C ASP A 8 6.82 1.41 2.84
N VAL A 9 6.56 0.12 2.63
CA VAL A 9 5.29 -0.36 2.06
C VAL A 9 4.11 -0.05 2.99
N ILE A 10 4.27 -0.24 4.30
CA ILE A 10 3.24 0.09 5.29
C ILE A 10 2.99 1.60 5.35
N PHE A 11 4.04 2.41 5.25
CA PHE A 11 3.94 3.86 5.15
C PHE A 11 3.15 4.27 3.90
N ALA A 12 3.50 3.73 2.72
CA ALA A 12 2.80 3.99 1.47
C ALA A 12 1.31 3.65 1.54
N LYS A 13 0.97 2.50 2.16
CA LYS A 13 -0.43 2.12 2.41
C LYS A 13 -1.17 3.17 3.26
N LYS A 14 -0.59 3.59 4.38
CA LYS A 14 -1.21 4.60 5.27
C LYS A 14 -1.39 5.94 4.54
N TYR A 15 -0.39 6.37 3.79
CA TYR A 15 -0.44 7.60 3.00
C TYR A 15 -1.59 7.57 1.97
N LEU A 16 -1.68 6.48 1.19
CA LEU A 16 -2.72 6.31 0.17
C LEU A 16 -4.13 6.19 0.78
N GLN A 17 -4.27 5.55 1.94
CA GLN A 17 -5.54 5.50 2.67
C GLN A 17 -6.02 6.90 3.10
N GLN A 18 -5.12 7.77 3.57
CA GLN A 18 -5.46 9.18 3.88
C GLN A 18 -5.96 9.93 2.65
N LYS A 19 -5.41 9.60 1.47
CA LYS A 19 -5.82 10.15 0.17
C LYS A 19 -7.08 9.49 -0.43
N LYS A 20 -7.84 8.73 0.37
CA LYS A 20 -9.08 8.05 -0.04
C LYS A 20 -8.89 7.00 -1.14
N PHE A 21 -7.76 6.30 -1.10
CA PHE A 21 -7.55 5.08 -1.88
C PHE A 21 -7.84 3.84 -1.03
N ARG A 22 -8.49 2.84 -1.62
CA ARG A 22 -8.54 1.48 -1.10
C ARG A 22 -7.23 0.80 -1.50
N VAL A 23 -6.47 0.32 -0.51
CA VAL A 23 -5.15 -0.26 -0.72
C VAL A 23 -5.12 -1.71 -0.25
N THR A 24 -4.60 -2.60 -1.11
CA THR A 24 -4.39 -4.01 -0.83
C THR A 24 -2.91 -4.34 -1.02
N ILE A 25 -2.31 -5.06 -0.06
CA ILE A 25 -0.94 -5.57 -0.16
C ILE A 25 -1.01 -7.10 -0.23
N THR A 26 -0.30 -7.72 -1.17
CA THR A 26 -0.26 -9.18 -1.36
C THR A 26 1.15 -9.70 -1.64
N GLY A 27 1.39 -10.98 -1.32
CA GLY A 27 2.61 -11.71 -1.67
C GLY A 27 3.53 -12.02 -0.48
N ARG A 28 4.38 -13.04 -0.64
CA ARG A 28 5.33 -13.55 0.37
C ARG A 28 6.79 -13.28 0.02
N GLU A 29 7.20 -13.67 -1.19
CA GLU A 29 8.56 -13.43 -1.69
C GLU A 29 8.69 -12.10 -2.43
N TYR A 30 7.60 -11.67 -3.07
CA TYR A 30 7.46 -10.36 -3.71
C TYR A 30 6.27 -9.63 -3.10
N ILE A 31 6.43 -8.33 -2.86
CA ILE A 31 5.39 -7.50 -2.26
C ILE A 31 4.70 -6.71 -3.37
N PHE A 32 3.41 -6.93 -3.55
CA PHE A 32 2.57 -6.19 -4.48
C PHE A 32 1.65 -5.26 -3.72
N LEU A 33 1.59 -3.98 -4.11
CA LEU A 33 0.66 -2.99 -3.55
C LEU A 33 -0.26 -2.51 -4.67
N THR A 34 -1.56 -2.70 -4.48
CA THR A 34 -2.60 -2.21 -5.40
C THR A 34 -3.41 -1.12 -4.71
N ALA A 35 -3.62 0.01 -5.40
CA ALA A 35 -4.40 1.13 -4.88
C ALA A 35 -5.51 1.53 -5.87
N THR A 36 -6.75 1.58 -5.38
CA THR A 36 -7.93 1.98 -6.16
C THR A 36 -8.56 3.21 -5.54
N ARG A 37 -8.78 4.28 -6.31
CA ARG A 37 -9.39 5.50 -5.80
C ARG A 37 -10.87 5.26 -5.51
N ILE A 38 -11.32 5.58 -4.29
CA ILE A 38 -12.70 5.28 -3.85
C ILE A 38 -13.70 6.27 -4.47
N ASN A 39 -13.27 7.50 -4.80
CA ASN A 39 -14.11 8.53 -5.43
C ASN A 39 -13.60 8.88 -6.84
N LEU A 40 -13.84 7.98 -7.80
CA LEU A 40 -13.83 8.31 -9.23
C LEU A 40 -15.28 8.65 -9.64
N LYS A 41 -15.79 9.76 -9.14
CA LYS A 41 -16.98 10.44 -9.64
C LYS A 41 -16.66 11.92 -9.75
#